data_AF-A0A1G1E8C8-F1
#
_entry.id   AF-A0A1G1E8C8-F1
#
_cell.length_a   1.000
_cell.length_b   1.000
_cell.length_c   1.000
_cell.angle_alpha   90.00
_cell.angle_beta   90.00
_cell.angle_gamma   90.00
#
_symmetry.space_group_name_H-M   'P 1'
#
loop_
_entity.id
_entity.type
_entity.pdbx_description
1 polymer ?
#
loop_
_entity_poly.entity_id
_entity_poly.type
_entity_poly.pdbx_seq_one_letter_code
_entity_poly.pdbx_strand_id
1 'polypeptide(L)' 'MKQGQFISEDRLFKKAIDILMEKLGPVETNRFLSLPSKERMESVKRHRKWQSKLDKDTFFNEVFGNQ' A
#
# COMPACT_ATOMS: atom_id res chain seq x y z
N MET A 1 -3.24 -16.72 -17.56
CA MET A 1 -2.40 -16.75 -16.34
C MET A 1 -2.39 -18.18 -15.80
N LYS A 2 -1.24 -18.73 -15.41
CA LYS A 2 -1.13 -20.13 -14.97
C LYS A 2 -1.92 -20.32 -13.66
N GLN A 3 -2.96 -21.14 -13.71
CA GLN A 3 -3.99 -21.33 -12.66
C GLN A 3 -3.59 -22.29 -11.52
N GLY A 4 -2.31 -22.56 -11.32
CA GLY A 4 -1.88 -23.50 -10.28
C GLY A 4 -0.56 -23.08 -9.65
N GLN A 5 -0.61 -22.36 -8.52
CA GLN A 5 0.47 -22.34 -7.52
C GLN A 5 0.20 -21.45 -6.28
N PHE A 6 -1.00 -20.95 -6.04
CA PHE A 6 -1.30 -20.24 -4.80
C PHE A 6 -1.84 -21.20 -3.74
N ILE A 7 -1.30 -21.10 -2.52
CA ILE A 7 -1.89 -21.71 -1.33
C ILE A 7 -3.29 -21.14 -1.13
N SER A 8 -4.22 -21.96 -0.63
CA SER A 8 -5.59 -21.50 -0.36
C SER A 8 -5.59 -20.36 0.65
N GLU A 9 -6.57 -19.47 0.55
CA GLU A 9 -6.69 -18.30 1.42
C GLU A 9 -6.67 -18.70 2.91
N ASP A 10 -7.46 -19.71 3.30
CA ASP A 10 -7.48 -20.21 4.68
C ASP A 10 -6.11 -20.66 5.18
N ARG A 11 -5.34 -21.36 4.33
CA ARG A 11 -4.00 -21.83 4.68
C ARG A 11 -3.01 -20.68 4.76
N LEU A 12 -3.15 -19.69 3.89
CA LEU A 12 -2.34 -18.49 3.91
C LEU A 12 -2.60 -17.67 5.18
N PHE A 13 -3.88 -17.45 5.53
CA PHE A 13 -4.27 -16.73 6.75
C PHE A 13 -3.72 -17.42 7.99
N LYS A 14 -3.96 -18.73 8.12
CA LYS A 14 -3.45 -19.48 9.28
C LYS A 14 -1.94 -19.38 9.41
N LYS A 15 -1.21 -19.61 8.31
CA LYS A 15 0.26 -19.49 8.29
C LYS A 15 0.73 -18.08 8.66
N ALA A 16 0.05 -17.04 8.20
CA ALA A 16 0.40 -15.67 8.53
C ALA A 16 0.18 -15.37 10.01
N ILE A 17 -0.95 -15.78 10.59
CA ILE A 17 -1.24 -15.60 12.01
C ILE A 17 -0.20 -16.34 12.87
N ASP A 18 0.14 -17.59 12.52
CA ASP A 18 1.14 -18.37 13.24
C ASP A 18 2.51 -17.65 13.26
N ILE A 19 2.94 -17.12 12.12
CA ILE A 19 4.19 -16.34 12.01
C ILE A 19 4.13 -15.05 12.85
N LEU A 20 3.01 -14.32 12.80
CA LEU A 20 2.85 -13.10 13.57
C LEU A 20 2.90 -13.39 15.07
N MET A 21 2.17 -14.40 15.52
CA MET A 21 2.16 -14.83 16.93
C MET A 21 3.57 -15.25 17.39
N GLU A 22 4.32 -15.97 16.57
CA GLU A 22 5.70 -16.39 16.87
C GLU A 22 6.66 -15.20 16.95
N LYS A 23 6.58 -14.24 16.02
CA LYS A 23 7.57 -13.16 15.90
C LYS A 23 7.24 -11.92 16.72
N LEU A 24 5.96 -11.61 16.89
CA LEU A 24 5.49 -10.39 17.55
C LEU A 24 4.89 -10.68 18.93
N GLY A 25 4.48 -11.92 19.19
CA GLY A 25 3.67 -12.25 20.35
C GLY A 25 2.21 -11.82 20.20
N PRO A 26 1.34 -12.26 21.12
CA PRO A 26 -0.11 -12.09 20.99
C PRO A 26 -0.56 -10.63 21.03
N VAL A 27 0.08 -9.79 21.85
CA VAL A 27 -0.29 -8.38 22.03
C VAL A 27 -0.02 -7.57 20.75
N GLU A 28 1.20 -7.63 20.23
CA GLU A 28 1.57 -6.89 19.01
C GLU A 28 0.90 -7.48 17.76
N THR A 29 0.64 -8.79 17.72
CA THR A 29 -0.15 -9.40 16.65
C THR A 29 -1.56 -8.83 16.60
N ASN A 30 -2.25 -8.75 17.75
CA ASN A 30 -3.59 -8.18 17.80
C ASN A 30 -3.59 -6.68 17.42
N ARG A 31 -2.58 -5.93 17.89
CA ARG A 31 -2.38 -4.54 17.48
C ARG A 31 -2.19 -4.42 15.97
N PHE A 32 -1.38 -5.28 15.35
CA PHE A 32 -1.15 -5.27 13.90
C PHE A 32 -2.43 -5.55 13.11
N LEU A 33 -3.21 -6.57 13.51
CA LEU A 33 -4.46 -6.94 12.84
C LEU A 33 -5.56 -5.88 12.97
N SER A 34 -5.50 -5.07 14.02
CA SER A 34 -6.45 -3.96 14.25
C SER A 34 -5.99 -2.63 13.65
N LEU A 35 -4.80 -2.57 13.03
CA LEU A 35 -4.37 -1.36 12.34
C LEU A 35 -5.40 -1.01 11.25
N PRO A 36 -5.88 0.24 11.22
CA PRO A 36 -6.76 0.65 10.14
C PRO A 36 -6.01 0.46 8.83
N SER A 37 -6.63 -0.26 7.89
CA SER A 37 -6.12 -0.29 6.52
C SER A 37 -5.93 1.15 6.08
N LYS A 38 -4.74 1.48 5.61
CA LYS A 38 -4.43 2.84 5.18
C LYS A 38 -5.44 3.20 4.11
N GLU A 39 -6.40 4.05 4.47
CA GLU A 39 -7.50 4.38 3.57
C GLU A 39 -6.90 4.84 2.26
N ARG A 40 -7.39 4.26 1.16
CA ARG A 40 -7.01 4.72 -0.15
C ARG A 40 -7.37 6.19 -0.22
N MET A 41 -6.37 7.05 -0.27
CA MET A 41 -6.60 8.46 -0.55
C MET A 41 -7.34 8.56 -1.88
N GLU A 42 -8.50 9.22 -1.87
CA GLU A 42 -9.29 9.47 -3.07
C GLU A 42 -8.37 10.04 -4.17
N SER A 43 -8.58 9.58 -5.40
CA SER A 43 -7.66 9.78 -6.52
C SER A 43 -7.40 11.26 -6.81
N VAL A 44 -8.42 12.13 -6.73
CA VAL A 44 -8.28 13.58 -6.90
C VAL A 44 -7.53 14.20 -5.73
N LYS A 45 -7.82 13.82 -4.47
CA LYS A 45 -7.03 14.30 -3.31
C LYS A 45 -5.56 13.92 -3.44
N ARG A 46 -5.27 12.69 -3.87
CA ARG A 46 -3.91 12.21 -4.13
C ARG A 46 -3.24 13.01 -5.24
N HIS A 47 -3.95 13.26 -6.34
CA HIS A 47 -3.43 14.05 -7.46
C HIS A 47 -3.12 15.50 -7.04
N ARG A 48 -4.03 16.15 -6.31
CA ARG A 48 -3.80 17.51 -5.78
C ARG A 48 -2.59 17.58 -4.86
N LYS A 49 -2.41 16.59 -3.98
CA LYS A 49 -1.23 16.50 -3.10
C LYS A 49 0.07 16.28 -3.88
N TRP A 50 -0.01 15.63 -5.04
CA TRP A 50 1.13 15.53 -5.95
C TRP A 50 1.39 16.86 -6.65
N GLN A 51 0.36 17.50 -7.21
CA GLN A 51 0.48 18.82 -7.86
C GLN A 51 1.03 19.90 -6.92
N SER A 52 0.64 19.89 -5.65
CA SER A 52 1.11 20.87 -4.65
C SER A 52 2.60 20.76 -4.33
N LYS A 53 3.28 19.69 -4.78
CA LYS A 53 4.72 19.51 -4.60
C LYS A 53 5.53 19.97 -5.81
N LEU A 54 4.85 20.38 -6.89
CA LEU A 54 5.51 20.79 -8.12
C LEU A 54 5.69 22.30 -8.12
N ASP A 55 6.84 22.73 -8.61
CA ASP A 55 6.99 24.08 -9.13
C ASP A 55 6.37 24.12 -10.53
N LYS A 56 5.43 25.05 -10.74
CA LYS A 56 4.64 25.09 -11.97
C LYS A 56 5.53 25.35 -13.18
N ASP A 57 6.38 26.37 -13.11
CA ASP A 57 7.13 26.81 -14.28
C ASP A 57 8.19 25.78 -14.66
N THR A 58 8.89 25.21 -13.66
CA THR A 58 9.83 24.11 -13.86
C THR A 58 9.15 22.90 -14.50
N PHE A 59 8.01 22.46 -13.94
CA PHE A 59 7.30 21.29 -14.46
C PHE A 59 6.80 21.50 -15.89
N PHE A 60 6.25 22.68 -16.19
CA PHE A 60 5.78 22.97 -17.54
C PHE A 60 6.93 23.04 -18.54
N ASN A 61 8.08 23.61 -18.15
CA ASN A 61 9.27 23.61 -18.99
C ASN A 61 9.82 22.20 -19.24
N GLU A 62 9.82 21.31 -18.24
CA GLU A 62 10.24 19.92 -18.41
C GLU A 62 9.31 19.13 -19.34
N VAL A 63 7.99 19.31 -19.20
CA VAL A 63 7.00 18.54 -19.95
C VAL A 63 6.78 19.08 -21.37
N PHE A 64 6.79 20.40 -21.53
CA PHE A 64 6.42 21.07 -22.78
C PHE A 64 7.57 21.83 -23.45
N GLY A 65 8.66 22.12 -22.74
CA GLY A 65 9.75 22.97 -23.23
C GLY A 65 10.79 22.29 -24.13
N ASN A 66 10.71 20.96 -24.32
CA ASN A 66 11.54 20.20 -25.27
C ASN A 66 10.82 19.91 -26.60
N GLN A 67 9.90 20.79 -27.02
CA GLN A 67 9.32 20.78 -28.37
C GLN A 67 10.01 21.79 -29.29
#